data_AF-A0A2J5HR93-F1
#
_entry.id   AF-A0A2J5HR93-F1
#
_cell.length_a   1.000
_cell.length_b   1.000
_cell.length_c   1.000
_cell.angle_alpha   90.00
_cell.angle_beta   90.00
_cell.angle_gamma   90.00
#
_symmetry.space_group_name_H-M   'P 1'
#
loop_
_entity.id
_entity.type
_entity.pdbx_description
1 polymer ?
#
loop_
_entity_poly.entity_id
_entity_poly.type
_entity_poly.pdbx_seq_one_letter_code
_entity_poly.pdbx_strand_id
1 'polypeptide(L)'
;MSFNIVNGQIYTPGLAIVDAPQPNTPLGGDTLHIAIDVSGNGKLSLDKDNDEHKDDDTHLHSLTLFLTSTDLSKNFTISNGTSPPDEDGHPAYVGPVLDLEPSSTVKHVNWPWPECLVGEGSGGGARGKYNISMHQSFRWRGVEHYTVFDLPISVSNSIGESDERVDCASVENELLDRGALTASNDTLDEVPWVGEVDASGEEADAGAAVGSVRAGVWGWVLVTMVGCWCLGY
;
A
#
# COMPACT_ATOMS: atom_id res chain seq x y z
N MET A 1 -15.70 10.77 -6.03
CA MET A 1 -14.29 10.69 -5.64
C MET A 1 -13.41 10.88 -6.87
N SER A 2 -12.35 11.67 -6.75
CA SER A 2 -11.18 11.61 -7.64
C SER A 2 -10.14 10.71 -6.96
N PHE A 3 -9.58 9.74 -7.67
CA PHE A 3 -8.50 8.90 -7.18
C PHE A 3 -7.14 9.58 -7.43
N ASN A 4 -6.21 9.44 -6.48
CA ASN A 4 -4.82 9.82 -6.69
C ASN A 4 -4.08 8.62 -7.29
N ILE A 5 -3.99 8.57 -8.63
CA ILE A 5 -3.35 7.47 -9.34
C ILE A 5 -2.01 7.94 -9.88
N VAL A 6 -0.93 7.29 -9.47
CA VAL A 6 0.44 7.58 -9.94
C VAL A 6 1.06 6.26 -10.41
N ASN A 7 1.50 6.21 -11.67
CA ASN A 7 2.10 5.01 -12.28
C ASN A 7 1.25 3.72 -12.15
N GLY A 8 -0.07 3.86 -12.11
CA GLY A 8 -1.00 2.74 -11.96
C GLY A 8 -1.28 2.34 -10.51
N GLN A 9 -0.63 2.94 -9.53
CA GLN A 9 -0.92 2.74 -8.11
C GLN A 9 -1.95 3.76 -7.61
N ILE A 10 -2.84 3.34 -6.72
CA ILE A 10 -3.87 4.18 -6.13
C ILE A 10 -3.46 4.54 -4.70
N TYR A 11 -3.18 5.82 -4.49
CA TYR A 11 -2.82 6.35 -3.18
C TYR A 11 -4.10 6.59 -2.39
N THR A 12 -4.23 5.86 -1.29
CA THR A 12 -5.38 6.00 -0.39
C THR A 12 -5.19 7.22 0.52
N PRO A 13 -6.24 7.72 1.17
CA PRO A 13 -6.11 8.70 2.26
C PRO A 13 -5.37 8.17 3.51
N GLY A 14 -4.93 6.91 3.53
CA GLY A 14 -4.09 6.33 4.58
C GLY A 14 -2.68 6.02 4.08
N LEU A 15 -1.95 5.16 4.80
CA LEU A 15 -0.58 4.81 4.44
C LEU A 15 -0.48 3.73 3.36
N ALA A 16 -1.49 2.87 3.23
CA ALA A 16 -1.48 1.79 2.26
C ALA A 16 -1.72 2.33 0.83
N ILE A 17 -1.09 1.68 -0.15
CA ILE A 17 -1.24 1.99 -1.58
C ILE A 17 -1.82 0.75 -2.26
N VAL A 18 -2.82 0.93 -3.13
CA VAL A 18 -3.42 -0.18 -3.87
C VAL A 18 -2.74 -0.32 -5.23
N ASP A 19 -2.11 -1.46 -5.47
CA ASP A 19 -1.52 -1.81 -6.76
C ASP A 19 -2.58 -2.43 -7.69
N ALA A 20 -3.50 -3.21 -7.13
CA ALA A 20 -4.63 -3.81 -7.85
C ALA A 20 -5.81 -4.12 -6.91
N PRO A 21 -7.07 -4.10 -7.42
CA PRO A 21 -7.46 -3.82 -8.81
C PRO A 21 -7.54 -2.31 -9.11
N GLN A 22 -7.73 -1.97 -10.40
CA GLN A 22 -8.05 -0.58 -10.79
C GLN A 22 -9.52 -0.23 -10.49
N PRO A 23 -9.87 1.07 -10.36
CA PRO A 23 -11.25 1.47 -10.12
C PRO A 23 -12.18 1.00 -11.25
N ASN A 24 -13.37 0.53 -10.87
CA ASN A 24 -14.42 0.00 -11.74
C ASN A 24 -14.03 -1.27 -12.51
N THR A 25 -13.01 -2.00 -12.05
CA THR A 25 -12.64 -3.28 -12.68
C THR A 25 -13.77 -4.29 -12.54
N PRO A 26 -14.19 -4.97 -13.64
CA PRO A 26 -15.07 -6.12 -13.55
C PRO A 26 -14.29 -7.34 -13.04
N LEU A 27 -14.77 -7.93 -11.94
CA LEU A 27 -14.12 -9.02 -11.22
C LEU A 27 -15.02 -10.26 -11.17
N GLY A 28 -14.37 -11.41 -10.95
CA GLY A 28 -14.92 -12.76 -10.89
C GLY A 28 -13.77 -13.77 -10.77
N GLY A 29 -13.94 -14.98 -11.28
CA GLY A 29 -12.98 -16.07 -11.14
C GLY A 29 -13.12 -16.81 -9.81
N ASP A 30 -12.05 -17.46 -9.37
CA ASP A 30 -12.07 -18.27 -8.14
C ASP A 30 -12.02 -17.40 -6.89
N THR A 31 -11.15 -16.39 -6.89
CA THR A 31 -10.91 -15.48 -5.77
C THR A 31 -10.93 -14.01 -6.20
N LEU A 32 -11.28 -13.12 -5.27
CA LEU A 32 -10.98 -11.70 -5.35
C LEU A 32 -9.50 -11.48 -5.04
N HIS A 33 -8.76 -10.97 -6.02
CA HIS A 33 -7.35 -10.62 -5.88
C HIS A 33 -7.19 -9.13 -5.58
N ILE A 34 -6.48 -8.81 -4.50
CA ILE A 34 -6.15 -7.43 -4.12
C ILE A 34 -4.66 -7.39 -3.79
N ALA A 35 -3.92 -6.45 -4.38
CA ALA A 35 -2.50 -6.23 -4.11
C ALA A 35 -2.32 -4.86 -3.46
N ILE A 36 -1.69 -4.85 -2.29
CA ILE A 36 -1.59 -3.66 -1.44
C ILE A 36 -0.14 -3.49 -0.97
N ASP A 37 0.49 -2.38 -1.33
CA ASP A 37 1.78 -1.97 -0.76
C ASP A 37 1.54 -1.33 0.61
N VAL A 38 2.13 -1.93 1.64
CA VAL A 38 2.05 -1.49 3.05
C VAL A 38 3.32 -0.77 3.52
N SER A 39 4.26 -0.53 2.60
CA SER A 39 5.55 0.13 2.84
C SER A 39 5.57 1.61 2.46
N GLY A 40 4.45 2.18 2.00
CA GLY A 40 4.42 3.57 1.53
C GLY A 40 5.41 3.80 0.37
N ASN A 41 5.49 2.84 -0.56
CA ASN A 41 6.47 2.82 -1.66
C ASN A 41 7.92 2.82 -1.16
N GLY A 42 8.22 2.00 -0.15
CA GLY A 42 9.54 1.83 0.46
C GLY A 42 9.93 2.86 1.52
N LYS A 43 9.03 3.79 1.88
CA LYS A 43 9.27 4.83 2.90
C LYS A 43 9.04 4.35 4.33
N LEU A 44 8.32 3.24 4.52
CA LEU A 44 8.07 2.60 5.81
C LEU A 44 8.92 1.34 5.96
N SER A 45 9.47 1.16 7.16
CA SER A 45 10.12 -0.10 7.54
C SER A 45 9.07 -1.19 7.75
N LEU A 46 9.38 -2.41 7.29
CA LEU A 46 8.56 -3.60 7.54
C LEU A 46 8.92 -4.29 8.86
N ASP A 47 10.03 -3.90 9.48
CA ASP A 47 10.58 -4.57 10.65
C ASP A 47 9.80 -4.17 11.91
N LYS A 48 8.72 -4.91 12.19
CA LYS A 48 7.90 -4.76 13.40
C LYS A 48 8.69 -4.98 14.71
N ASP A 49 9.82 -5.68 14.64
CA ASP A 49 10.60 -6.16 15.80
C ASP A 49 11.88 -5.35 16.09
N ASN A 50 12.26 -4.42 15.23
CA ASN A 50 13.40 -3.55 15.52
C ASN A 50 12.93 -2.45 16.49
N ASP A 51 13.39 -2.55 17.75
CA ASP A 51 13.12 -1.56 18.81
C ASP A 51 13.51 -0.12 18.42
N GLU A 52 14.34 0.07 17.39
CA GLU A 52 14.65 1.39 16.82
C GLU A 52 13.45 2.09 16.16
N HIS A 53 12.40 1.36 15.77
CA HIS A 53 11.26 1.85 15.00
C HIS A 53 9.92 1.86 15.76
N LYS A 54 9.91 1.41 17.03
CA LYS A 54 8.68 1.36 17.84
C LYS A 54 8.11 2.73 18.20
N ASP A 55 8.94 3.77 18.11
CA ASP A 55 8.57 5.18 18.27
C ASP A 55 8.51 5.91 16.92
N ASP A 56 8.42 5.20 15.79
CA ASP A 56 8.29 5.85 14.49
C ASP A 56 7.04 6.76 14.48
N ASP A 57 7.26 8.01 14.10
CA ASP A 57 6.19 9.01 13.93
C ASP A 57 5.19 8.58 12.85
N THR A 58 5.52 7.58 12.02
CA THR A 58 4.62 7.04 11.01
C THR A 58 4.64 5.52 11.00
N HIS A 59 3.48 4.90 11.23
CA HIS A 59 3.34 3.44 11.28
C HIS A 59 1.92 2.99 10.95
N LEU A 60 1.76 1.89 10.21
CA LEU A 60 0.47 1.30 9.90
C LEU A 60 0.10 0.24 10.96
N HIS A 61 -0.86 0.55 11.83
CA HIS A 61 -1.28 -0.35 12.92
C HIS A 61 -2.14 -1.51 12.42
N SER A 62 -3.09 -1.22 11.55
CA SER A 62 -4.00 -2.24 11.01
C SER A 62 -4.58 -1.84 9.67
N LEU A 63 -4.92 -2.87 8.90
CA LEU A 63 -5.60 -2.78 7.61
C LEU A 63 -6.65 -3.88 7.52
N THR A 64 -7.91 -3.48 7.49
CA THR A 64 -9.08 -4.38 7.41
C THR A 64 -9.82 -4.11 6.11
N LEU A 65 -10.27 -5.18 5.44
CA LEU A 65 -10.88 -5.11 4.12
C LEU A 65 -12.30 -5.66 4.17
N PHE A 66 -13.23 -4.90 3.59
CA PHE A 66 -14.61 -5.31 3.39
C PHE A 66 -15.02 -5.20 1.94
N LEU A 67 -15.98 -6.03 1.53
CA LEU A 67 -16.69 -5.90 0.27
C LEU A 67 -18.08 -5.34 0.55
N THR A 68 -18.31 -4.06 0.23
CA THR A 68 -19.54 -3.35 0.62
C THR A 68 -20.35 -2.91 -0.59
N SER A 69 -21.68 -3.02 -0.50
CA SER A 69 -22.61 -2.46 -1.48
C SER A 69 -23.86 -1.95 -0.77
N THR A 70 -24.05 -0.64 -0.78
CA THR A 70 -25.28 -0.04 -0.23
C THR A 70 -26.49 -0.41 -1.07
N ASP A 71 -26.35 -0.45 -2.40
CA ASP A 71 -27.46 -0.74 -3.32
C ASP A 71 -28.00 -2.16 -3.14
N LEU A 72 -27.10 -3.11 -2.85
CA LEU A 72 -27.45 -4.52 -2.61
C LEU A 72 -27.66 -4.84 -1.12
N SER A 73 -27.43 -3.86 -0.24
CA SER A 73 -27.45 -4.04 1.23
C SER A 73 -26.53 -5.18 1.69
N LYS A 74 -25.31 -5.22 1.14
CA LYS A 74 -24.30 -6.27 1.42
C LYS A 74 -23.03 -5.68 2.02
N ASN A 75 -22.45 -6.41 2.98
CA ASN A 75 -21.17 -6.11 3.62
C ASN A 75 -20.49 -7.42 3.98
N PHE A 76 -19.40 -7.78 3.30
CA PHE A 76 -18.65 -9.00 3.59
C PHE A 76 -17.27 -8.68 4.15
N THR A 77 -16.85 -9.40 5.19
CA THR A 77 -15.46 -9.38 5.64
C THR A 77 -14.59 -10.11 4.63
N ILE A 78 -13.65 -9.39 4.00
CA ILE A 78 -12.61 -9.99 3.14
C ILE A 78 -11.44 -10.42 4.01
N SER A 79 -10.95 -9.49 4.83
CA SER A 79 -9.86 -9.73 5.76
C SER A 79 -10.04 -8.90 7.01
N ASN A 80 -9.91 -9.55 8.17
CA ASN A 80 -10.10 -8.94 9.47
C ASN A 80 -8.90 -9.24 10.37
N GLY A 81 -8.38 -8.18 11.00
CA GLY A 81 -7.27 -8.26 11.96
C GLY A 81 -7.59 -9.07 13.22
N THR A 82 -8.84 -9.50 13.40
CA THR A 82 -9.27 -10.38 14.49
C THR A 82 -9.46 -11.82 13.98
N SER A 83 -8.98 -12.81 14.73
CA SER A 83 -9.19 -14.22 14.41
C SER A 83 -10.39 -14.82 15.14
N PRO A 84 -11.56 -15.04 14.50
CA PRO A 84 -12.42 -16.15 14.89
C PRO A 84 -12.08 -17.37 14.00
N PRO A 85 -11.63 -18.50 14.56
CA PRO A 85 -11.72 -19.78 13.85
C PRO A 85 -13.19 -20.22 13.76
N ASP A 86 -13.57 -20.90 12.68
CA ASP A 86 -14.83 -21.67 12.67
C ASP A 86 -14.68 -22.95 13.52
N GLU A 87 -15.75 -23.74 13.64
CA GLU A 87 -15.79 -24.94 14.49
C GLU A 87 -14.85 -26.07 14.02
N ASP A 88 -14.42 -26.01 12.75
CA ASP A 88 -13.58 -27.00 12.07
C ASP A 88 -12.16 -26.48 11.76
N GLY A 89 -11.86 -25.23 12.15
CA GLY A 89 -10.56 -24.58 11.98
C GLY A 89 -10.29 -24.00 10.58
N HIS A 90 -11.30 -23.87 9.72
CA HIS A 90 -11.19 -23.22 8.42
C HIS A 90 -11.46 -21.71 8.51
N PRO A 91 -10.65 -20.87 7.85
CA PRO A 91 -10.88 -19.43 7.88
C PRO A 91 -11.89 -19.04 6.78
N ALA A 92 -13.08 -18.60 7.18
CA ALA A 92 -14.09 -18.06 6.24
C ALA A 92 -13.65 -16.76 5.54
N TYR A 93 -12.57 -16.13 6.01
CA TYR A 93 -12.01 -14.88 5.53
C TYR A 93 -10.48 -14.99 5.44
N VAL A 94 -9.83 -14.05 4.77
CA VAL A 94 -8.35 -13.98 4.77
C VAL A 94 -7.88 -13.40 6.10
N GLY A 95 -6.91 -14.02 6.77
CA GLY A 95 -6.33 -13.52 8.01
C GLY A 95 -5.77 -12.07 7.91
N PRO A 96 -5.23 -11.50 9.00
CA PRO A 96 -4.80 -10.10 9.05
C PRO A 96 -3.89 -9.72 7.86
N VAL A 97 -4.25 -8.66 7.11
CA VAL A 97 -3.53 -8.28 5.88
C VAL A 97 -2.03 -8.04 6.13
N LEU A 98 -1.69 -7.42 7.26
CA LEU A 98 -0.31 -7.07 7.60
C LEU A 98 0.57 -8.28 7.96
N ASP A 99 -0.02 -9.46 8.12
CA ASP A 99 0.68 -10.71 8.43
C ASP A 99 0.80 -11.62 7.20
N LEU A 100 0.12 -11.27 6.10
CA LEU A 100 0.33 -11.91 4.81
C LEU A 100 1.76 -11.64 4.35
N GLU A 101 2.40 -12.65 3.77
CA GLU A 101 3.71 -12.53 3.10
C GLU A 101 4.70 -11.66 3.92
N PRO A 102 5.12 -12.10 5.12
CA PRO A 102 5.79 -11.24 6.12
C PRO A 102 7.08 -10.57 5.61
N SER A 103 7.75 -11.17 4.63
CA SER A 103 8.97 -10.61 4.00
C SER A 103 8.70 -9.71 2.79
N SER A 104 7.44 -9.40 2.47
CA SER A 104 7.04 -8.62 1.29
C SER A 104 6.45 -7.27 1.70
N THR A 105 6.78 -6.22 0.96
CA THR A 105 6.14 -4.89 1.06
C THR A 105 4.74 -4.88 0.45
N VAL A 106 4.48 -5.78 -0.50
CA VAL A 106 3.18 -5.96 -1.15
C VAL A 106 2.48 -7.16 -0.55
N LYS A 107 1.22 -6.98 -0.17
CA LYS A 107 0.34 -8.00 0.38
C LYS A 107 -0.65 -8.44 -0.67
N HIS A 108 -0.63 -9.72 -1.02
CA HIS A 108 -1.59 -10.33 -1.93
C HIS A 108 -2.73 -10.98 -1.13
N VAL A 109 -3.89 -10.33 -1.15
CA VAL A 109 -5.12 -10.87 -0.59
C VAL A 109 -5.82 -11.68 -1.68
N ASN A 110 -5.99 -12.97 -1.43
CA ASN A 110 -6.72 -13.89 -2.30
C ASN A 110 -7.94 -14.41 -1.54
N TRP A 111 -9.06 -13.69 -1.64
CA TRP A 111 -10.27 -14.02 -0.90
C TRP A 111 -11.25 -14.83 -1.76
N PRO A 112 -11.62 -16.06 -1.37
CA PRO A 112 -12.61 -16.85 -2.10
C PRO A 112 -13.97 -16.14 -2.14
N TRP A 113 -14.56 -16.05 -3.33
CA TRP A 113 -15.92 -15.51 -3.44
C TRP A 113 -16.91 -16.43 -2.71
N PRO A 114 -17.78 -15.91 -1.82
CA PRO A 114 -18.80 -16.69 -1.14
C PRO A 114 -19.94 -17.10 -2.09
N GLU A 115 -20.71 -18.11 -1.69
CA GLU A 115 -21.68 -18.81 -2.55
C GLU A 115 -22.72 -17.88 -3.20
N CYS A 116 -23.24 -16.88 -2.49
CA CYS A 116 -24.26 -15.98 -3.03
C CYS A 116 -23.75 -15.04 -4.13
N LEU A 117 -22.44 -14.99 -4.37
CA LEU A 117 -21.82 -14.27 -5.48
C LEU A 117 -21.56 -15.16 -6.70
N VAL A 118 -21.82 -16.47 -6.64
CA VAL A 118 -21.72 -17.38 -7.80
C VAL A 118 -22.67 -16.95 -8.93
N GLY A 119 -22.21 -17.10 -10.17
CA GLY A 119 -22.99 -16.80 -11.38
C GLY A 119 -22.24 -15.96 -12.40
N GLU A 120 -22.97 -15.46 -13.40
CA GLU A 120 -22.44 -14.63 -14.48
C GLU A 120 -23.20 -13.31 -14.62
N GLY A 121 -22.50 -12.29 -15.13
CA GLY A 121 -23.07 -10.96 -15.31
C GLY A 121 -23.37 -10.25 -13.99
N SER A 122 -24.07 -9.12 -14.07
CA SER A 122 -24.40 -8.23 -12.95
C SER A 122 -25.88 -8.25 -12.53
N GLY A 123 -26.67 -9.20 -13.07
CA GLY A 123 -28.14 -9.12 -13.11
C GLY A 123 -28.92 -10.04 -12.18
N GLY A 124 -28.33 -10.61 -11.12
CA GLY A 124 -29.05 -11.51 -10.21
C GLY A 124 -28.35 -11.73 -8.86
N GLY A 125 -29.16 -11.94 -7.82
CA GLY A 125 -28.68 -12.28 -6.47
C GLY A 125 -27.88 -11.14 -5.80
N ALA A 126 -26.77 -11.49 -5.16
CA ALA A 126 -25.87 -10.54 -4.51
C ALA A 126 -24.84 -9.92 -5.48
N ARG A 127 -24.93 -10.14 -6.80
CA ARG A 127 -23.93 -9.65 -7.76
C ARG A 127 -24.23 -8.22 -8.21
N GLY A 128 -23.19 -7.45 -8.54
CA GLY A 128 -23.36 -6.07 -9.00
C GLY A 128 -22.21 -5.14 -8.61
N LYS A 129 -22.54 -3.88 -8.32
CA LYS A 129 -21.55 -2.86 -7.93
C LYS A 129 -21.21 -2.97 -6.45
N TYR A 130 -19.91 -2.94 -6.17
CA TYR A 130 -19.36 -3.01 -4.82
C TYR A 130 -18.22 -2.02 -4.67
N ASN A 131 -17.87 -1.72 -3.43
CA ASN A 131 -16.60 -1.12 -3.06
C ASN A 131 -15.77 -2.17 -2.32
N ILE A 132 -14.48 -2.23 -2.61
CA ILE A 132 -13.50 -2.75 -1.66
C ILE A 132 -13.27 -1.61 -0.67
N SER A 133 -13.81 -1.74 0.53
CA SER A 133 -13.71 -0.76 1.60
C SER A 133 -12.51 -1.08 2.47
N MET A 134 -11.54 -0.18 2.51
CA MET A 134 -10.27 -0.35 3.19
C MET A 134 -10.25 0.53 4.44
N HIS A 135 -10.32 -0.12 5.60
CA HIS A 135 -10.27 0.53 6.90
C HIS A 135 -8.85 0.48 7.43
N GLN A 136 -8.26 1.64 7.64
CA GLN A 136 -6.87 1.80 8.05
C GLN A 136 -6.80 2.51 9.39
N SER A 137 -6.06 1.95 10.34
CA SER A 137 -5.62 2.67 11.54
C SER A 137 -4.11 2.80 11.47
N PHE A 138 -3.61 4.02 11.62
CA PHE A 138 -2.20 4.33 11.45
C PHE A 138 -1.82 5.59 12.20
N ARG A 139 -0.53 5.72 12.48
CA ARG A 139 0.09 6.97 12.89
C ARG A 139 0.71 7.65 11.69
N TRP A 140 0.52 8.96 11.55
CA TRP A 140 1.17 9.79 10.55
C TRP A 140 1.73 11.04 11.21
N ARG A 141 3.04 11.26 11.11
CA ARG A 141 3.76 12.40 11.73
C ARG A 141 3.41 12.61 13.21
N GLY A 142 3.34 11.52 13.98
CA GLY A 142 3.06 11.51 15.42
C GLY A 142 1.58 11.57 15.78
N VAL A 143 0.67 11.66 14.81
CA VAL A 143 -0.78 11.77 15.03
C VAL A 143 -1.48 10.47 14.63
N GLU A 144 -2.36 9.98 15.50
CA GLU A 144 -3.18 8.79 15.23
C GLU A 144 -4.35 9.13 14.31
N HIS A 145 -4.56 8.27 13.31
CA HIS A 145 -5.60 8.43 12.30
C HIS A 145 -6.36 7.14 12.06
N TYR A 146 -7.61 7.30 11.67
CA TYR A 146 -8.44 6.25 11.12
C TYR A 146 -9.07 6.69 9.80
N THR A 147 -8.81 5.96 8.71
CA THR A 147 -9.41 6.29 7.42
C THR A 147 -10.15 5.11 6.79
N VAL A 148 -11.20 5.43 6.04
CA VAL A 148 -11.96 4.50 5.21
C VAL A 148 -11.83 4.94 3.76
N PHE A 149 -11.33 4.04 2.93
CA PHE A 149 -11.18 4.25 1.49
C PHE A 149 -12.02 3.24 0.71
N ASP A 150 -12.91 3.75 -0.15
CA ASP A 150 -13.78 2.93 -0.99
C ASP A 150 -13.26 2.88 -2.43
N LEU A 151 -12.84 1.70 -2.87
CA LEU A 151 -12.44 1.41 -4.24
C LEU A 151 -13.60 0.73 -5.00
N PRO A 152 -14.27 1.40 -5.94
CA PRO A 152 -15.37 0.83 -6.68
C PRO A 152 -14.90 -0.30 -7.59
N ILE A 153 -15.65 -1.39 -7.63
CA ILE A 153 -15.48 -2.55 -8.51
C ILE A 153 -16.85 -3.05 -8.98
N SER A 154 -16.87 -4.01 -9.90
CA SER A 154 -18.09 -4.69 -10.32
C SER A 154 -17.90 -6.19 -10.25
N VAL A 155 -18.75 -6.88 -9.48
CA VAL A 155 -18.83 -8.35 -9.50
C VAL A 155 -19.71 -8.75 -10.68
N SER A 156 -19.08 -8.94 -11.83
CA SER A 156 -19.78 -9.18 -13.10
C SER A 156 -19.17 -10.27 -13.98
N ASN A 157 -17.90 -10.63 -13.80
CA ASN A 157 -17.30 -11.78 -14.49
C ASN A 157 -17.77 -13.08 -13.85
N SER A 158 -17.67 -14.19 -14.57
CA SER A 158 -18.13 -15.49 -14.10
C SER A 158 -17.45 -15.90 -12.79
N ILE A 159 -18.24 -16.40 -11.84
CA ILE A 159 -17.79 -17.05 -10.62
C ILE A 159 -18.45 -18.43 -10.64
N GLY A 160 -17.64 -19.50 -10.76
CA GLY A 160 -18.14 -20.87 -10.83
C GLY A 160 -18.50 -21.44 -9.46
N GLU A 161 -19.40 -22.42 -9.43
CA GLU A 161 -19.70 -23.20 -8.22
C GLU A 161 -18.46 -23.97 -7.73
N SER A 162 -18.31 -24.11 -6.41
CA SER A 162 -17.27 -24.93 -5.77
C SER A 162 -17.66 -25.22 -4.32
N ASP A 163 -17.37 -26.45 -3.85
CA ASP A 163 -17.58 -26.88 -2.46
C ASP A 163 -16.65 -26.17 -1.47
N GLU A 164 -15.63 -25.43 -1.96
CA GLU A 164 -14.71 -24.64 -1.15
C GLU A 164 -15.23 -23.22 -0.85
N ARG A 165 -16.35 -22.82 -1.46
CA ARG A 165 -16.96 -21.52 -1.21
C ARG A 165 -17.78 -21.56 0.07
N VAL A 166 -17.59 -20.55 0.91
CA VAL A 166 -18.34 -20.45 2.16
C VAL A 166 -19.73 -19.85 1.93
N ASP A 167 -20.66 -20.21 2.81
CA ASP A 167 -21.98 -19.59 2.85
C ASP A 167 -21.85 -18.08 3.14
N CYS A 168 -22.65 -17.27 2.46
CA CYS A 168 -22.55 -15.81 2.60
C CYS A 168 -22.79 -15.32 4.02
N ALA A 169 -23.68 -15.95 4.79
CA ALA A 169 -23.95 -15.54 6.16
C ALA A 169 -22.74 -15.73 7.09
N SER A 170 -21.76 -16.57 6.73
CA SER A 170 -20.53 -16.76 7.51
C SER A 170 -19.56 -15.57 7.43
N VAL A 171 -19.63 -14.80 6.33
CA VAL A 171 -18.75 -13.66 6.05
C VAL A 171 -19.48 -12.33 6.00
N GLU A 172 -20.81 -12.35 6.01
CA GLU A 172 -21.66 -11.17 5.96
C GLU A 172 -21.76 -10.51 7.33
N ASN A 173 -21.50 -9.21 7.39
CA ASN A 173 -21.68 -8.39 8.56
C ASN A 173 -22.91 -7.49 8.41
N GLU A 174 -23.34 -6.92 9.52
CA GLU A 174 -24.27 -5.80 9.49
C GLU A 174 -23.67 -4.63 8.67
N LEU A 175 -24.46 -4.06 7.77
CA LEU A 175 -24.06 -2.88 7.03
C LEU A 175 -24.08 -1.68 7.99
N LEU A 176 -22.92 -1.06 8.19
CA LEU A 176 -22.83 0.15 9.01
C LEU A 176 -23.58 1.30 8.34
N ASP A 177 -24.22 2.14 9.16
CA ASP A 177 -24.84 3.37 8.69
C ASP A 177 -23.78 4.30 8.09
N ARG A 178 -24.11 4.94 6.96
CA ARG A 178 -23.18 5.84 6.24
C ARG A 178 -22.76 7.03 7.10
N GLY A 179 -23.65 7.53 7.95
CA GLY A 179 -23.34 8.61 8.89
C GLY A 179 -22.31 8.17 9.92
N ALA A 180 -22.42 6.95 10.45
CA ALA A 180 -21.46 6.39 11.39
C ALA A 180 -20.07 6.17 10.75
N LEU A 181 -20.02 5.65 9.52
CA LEU A 181 -18.75 5.51 8.76
C LEU A 181 -18.09 6.86 8.50
N THR A 182 -18.88 7.86 8.08
CA THR A 182 -18.36 9.20 7.79
C THR A 182 -17.84 9.88 9.06
N ALA A 183 -18.55 9.73 10.18
CA ALA A 183 -18.15 10.31 11.45
C ALA A 183 -16.87 9.70 12.04
N SER A 184 -16.56 8.46 11.66
CA SER A 184 -15.36 7.75 12.12
C SER A 184 -14.14 7.98 11.20
N ASN A 185 -14.36 8.51 10.00
CA ASN A 185 -13.33 8.65 8.96
C ASN A 185 -12.63 10.02 9.07
N ASP A 186 -11.33 10.00 9.35
CA ASP A 186 -10.52 11.20 9.37
C ASP A 186 -10.28 11.75 7.97
N THR A 187 -10.11 13.07 7.90
CA THR A 187 -9.66 13.76 6.68
C THR A 187 -8.27 14.30 6.90
N LEU A 188 -7.31 13.86 6.09
CA LEU A 188 -5.98 14.46 6.02
C LEU A 188 -5.97 15.61 5.01
N ASP A 189 -5.26 16.68 5.34
CA ASP A 189 -5.05 17.83 4.44
C ASP A 189 -4.21 17.44 3.21
N GLU A 190 -3.36 16.42 3.34
CA GLU A 190 -2.50 15.88 2.30
C GLU A 190 -2.67 14.36 2.22
N VAL A 191 -2.62 13.82 1.01
CA VAL A 191 -2.60 12.37 0.79
C VAL A 191 -1.18 11.88 1.06
N PRO A 192 -0.96 10.94 2.00
CA PRO A 192 0.37 10.43 2.27
C PRO A 192 1.09 10.00 0.98
N TRP A 193 2.39 10.25 0.95
CA TRP A 193 3.30 9.91 -0.15
C TRP A 193 3.14 10.70 -1.46
N VAL A 194 2.05 11.44 -1.64
CA VAL A 194 1.80 12.24 -2.86
C VAL A 194 2.31 13.67 -2.68
N GLY A 195 3.20 14.13 -3.57
CA GLY A 195 3.67 15.52 -3.57
C GLY A 195 4.88 15.80 -2.67
N GLU A 196 5.39 14.80 -1.97
CA GLU A 196 6.69 14.87 -1.29
C GLU A 196 7.80 14.72 -2.34
N VAL A 197 8.17 15.85 -2.96
CA VAL A 197 9.42 15.95 -3.74
C VAL A 197 10.56 15.71 -2.76
N ASP A 198 11.29 14.62 -2.94
CA ASP A 198 12.53 14.35 -2.22
C ASP A 198 13.46 15.57 -2.38
N ALA A 199 13.56 16.38 -1.34
CA ALA A 199 14.60 17.38 -1.20
C ALA A 199 15.91 16.69 -0.78
N SER A 200 16.35 15.70 -1.56
CA SER A 200 17.72 15.21 -1.57
C SER A 200 18.28 15.41 -2.97
N GLY A 201 18.35 16.67 -3.38
CA GLY A 201 19.29 17.07 -4.41
C GLY A 201 20.69 16.93 -3.83
N GLU A 202 21.31 15.77 -4.02
CA GLU A 202 22.77 15.69 -3.99
C GLU A 202 23.28 16.66 -5.07
N GLU A 203 23.91 17.75 -4.64
CA GLU A 203 24.69 18.59 -5.54
C GLU A 203 25.77 17.71 -6.18
N ALA A 204 25.58 17.40 -7.46
CA ALA A 204 26.61 16.85 -8.30
C ALA A 204 27.72 17.91 -8.45
N ASP A 205 28.82 17.73 -7.71
CA ASP A 205 30.05 18.51 -7.88
C ASP A 205 30.60 18.28 -9.29
N ALA A 206 30.49 19.31 -10.12
CA ALA A 206 31.04 19.36 -11.46
C ALA A 206 32.54 19.66 -11.41
N GLY A 207 33.35 18.63 -11.11
CA GLY A 207 34.81 18.66 -11.22
C GLY A 207 35.32 18.13 -12.57
N ALA A 208 35.80 19.03 -13.42
CA ALA A 208 36.18 18.86 -14.82
C ALA A 208 37.06 17.64 -15.19
N ALA A 209 36.70 16.99 -16.30
CA ALA A 209 37.61 16.16 -17.10
C ALA A 209 38.52 17.04 -17.97
N VAL A 210 39.78 16.60 -18.16
CA VAL A 210 40.46 16.49 -19.48
C VAL A 210 41.91 16.02 -19.24
N GLY A 211 42.19 14.80 -19.70
CA GLY A 211 43.54 14.25 -19.78
C GLY A 211 44.11 14.36 -21.20
N SER A 212 45.36 14.82 -21.25
CA SER A 212 46.40 14.52 -22.24
C SER A 212 46.28 15.10 -23.66
N VAL A 213 47.10 16.12 -23.95
CA VAL A 213 47.53 16.50 -25.31
C VAL A 213 49.07 16.43 -25.42
N ARG A 214 49.54 15.94 -26.56
CA ARG A 214 50.91 15.55 -26.93
C ARG A 214 51.92 16.72 -27.05
N ALA A 215 53.17 16.38 -26.74
CA ALA A 215 54.47 16.83 -27.26
C ALA A 215 54.59 18.19 -28.00
N GLY A 216 55.48 19.07 -27.49
CA GLY A 216 56.00 20.23 -28.22
C GLY A 216 56.95 21.08 -27.36
N VAL A 217 58.19 21.18 -27.81
CA VAL A 217 59.37 21.83 -27.18
C VAL A 217 59.21 23.36 -27.04
N TRP A 218 59.73 23.96 -25.96
CA TRP A 218 60.69 25.11 -25.92
C TRP A 218 60.77 25.72 -24.50
N GLY A 219 61.99 26.13 -24.11
CA GLY A 219 62.41 26.58 -22.77
C GLY A 219 61.62 27.77 -22.19
N TRP A 220 61.85 28.19 -20.95
CA TRP A 220 63.06 28.90 -20.53
C TRP A 220 63.43 28.63 -19.05
N VAL A 221 64.73 28.73 -18.82
CA VAL A 221 65.46 28.67 -17.54
C VAL A 221 65.12 29.87 -16.64
N LEU A 222 65.07 29.66 -15.33
CA LEU A 222 65.59 30.63 -14.36
C LEU A 222 66.11 29.92 -13.10
N VAL A 223 67.42 30.02 -12.91
CA VAL A 223 68.21 29.62 -11.75
C VAL A 223 68.27 30.80 -10.77
N THR A 224 68.08 30.56 -9.48
CA THR A 224 68.67 31.29 -8.33
C THR A 224 68.43 30.41 -7.09
N MET A 225 69.40 29.60 -6.62
CA MET A 225 70.52 29.85 -5.70
C MET A 225 70.18 30.38 -4.29
N VAL A 226 70.88 29.76 -3.31
CA VAL A 226 71.06 30.12 -1.88
C VAL A 226 69.90 29.70 -0.95
N GLY A 227 70.07 28.97 0.17
CA GLY A 227 71.24 28.48 0.88
C GLY A 227 70.89 28.29 2.37
N CYS A 228 71.27 27.13 2.92
CA CYS A 228 71.93 26.96 4.22
C CYS A 228 71.13 27.01 5.56
N TRP A 229 71.11 25.85 6.25
CA TRP A 229 71.23 25.61 7.71
C TRP A 229 70.02 26.00 8.60
N CYS A 230 69.67 25.36 9.73
CA CYS A 230 70.21 24.32 10.62
C CYS A 230 69.04 23.90 11.58
N LEU A 231 68.83 22.62 11.94
CA LEU A 231 69.30 21.89 13.15
C LEU A 231 68.37 21.99 14.39
N GLY A 232 68.13 20.83 15.03
CA GLY A 232 67.58 20.64 16.39
C GLY A 232 66.18 20.05 16.38
N TYR A 233 65.86 18.91 17.00
CA TYR A 233 66.54 18.04 17.97
C TYR A 233 66.02 16.60 17.78
#